data_AF-A0A2G5VQB2-F1
#
_entry.id   AF-A0A2G5VQB2-F1
#
_cell.length_a   1.000
_cell.length_b   1.000
_cell.length_c   1.000
_cell.angle_alpha   90.00
_cell.angle_beta   90.00
_cell.angle_gamma   90.00
#
_symmetry.space_group_name_H-M   'P 1'
#
loop_
_entity.id
_entity.type
_entity.pdbx_description
1 polymer ?
#
loop_
_entity_poly.entity_id
_entity_poly.type
_entity_poly.pdbx_seq_one_letter_code
_entity_poly.pdbx_strand_id
1 'polypeptide(L)'
;METYDDQVDSFTTDRSKSIATMMIDEFPTVIHYLDSWHFIRSLALDLMKRREQKQFAPMKPWFRSFINHVYWSIQSSGDGDTAKEKLLSFFLHITDIHEGFENCEWFKFRLIKSCEHSESQKQLKNHPDYLNLNDEAHLKSMNVLMAVLQKGNRIDAIKQVSPYFATSSVESFNSRAAHYASKKVYYSLDGFKNRTQIAILDWNSKQLDEMNGTRVVIGEKRFFNKSTKQYSFRKIKTEPDFSWRNDTANIGIRLYKDDKVTDDYETGDDDIEYEDEQDYDSEVRASQQFNADELWNRLELCGDIQGEDDMTEEEQYGESIGIKTEFTVFAKK
;
A
#
# COMPACT_ATOMS: atom_id res chain seq x y z
N MET A 1 23.21 -20.15 19.29
CA MET A 1 22.11 -19.22 19.00
C MET A 1 22.77 -17.86 18.92
N GLU A 2 23.15 -17.43 17.71
CA GLU A 2 23.63 -16.06 17.54
C GLU A 2 22.45 -15.15 17.87
N THR A 3 22.55 -14.42 18.98
CA THR A 3 21.63 -13.34 19.31
C THR A 3 21.95 -12.23 18.32
N TYR A 4 21.13 -12.11 17.28
CA TYR A 4 21.09 -10.89 16.47
C TYR A 4 20.65 -9.77 17.40
N ASP A 5 21.61 -8.99 17.87
CA ASP A 5 21.42 -7.77 18.67
C ASP A 5 21.00 -6.62 17.73
N ASP A 6 20.15 -6.93 16.75
CA ASP A 6 19.67 -5.98 15.76
C ASP A 6 18.62 -5.12 16.44
N GLN A 7 19.06 -3.95 16.90
CA GLN A 7 18.18 -2.90 17.39
C GLN A 7 17.17 -2.56 16.28
N VAL A 8 15.88 -2.66 16.58
CA VAL A 8 14.82 -2.29 15.63
C VAL A 8 14.86 -0.77 15.44
N ASP A 9 15.32 -0.31 14.27
CA ASP A 9 15.42 1.12 13.95
C ASP A 9 14.04 1.77 13.83
N SER A 10 13.09 1.08 13.18
CA SER A 10 11.75 1.60 12.95
C SER A 10 10.67 0.52 12.93
N PHE A 11 9.45 0.93 13.23
CA PHE A 11 8.27 0.07 13.25
C PHE A 11 7.11 0.77 12.55
N THR A 12 6.48 0.09 11.58
CA THR A 12 5.34 0.64 10.82
C THR A 12 4.06 -0.06 11.23
N THR A 13 3.02 0.71 11.54
CA THR A 13 1.69 0.15 11.88
C THR A 13 0.55 0.88 11.22
N ASP A 14 -0.64 0.26 11.29
CA ASP A 14 -1.88 0.97 11.06
C ASP A 14 -2.09 2.08 12.08
N ARG A 15 -2.97 3.02 11.75
CA ARG A 15 -3.32 4.13 12.62
C ARG A 15 -4.15 3.65 13.82
N SER A 16 -3.47 3.38 14.92
CA SER A 16 -4.09 3.06 16.21
C SER A 16 -3.54 3.96 17.32
N LYS A 17 -4.44 4.58 18.09
CA LYS A 17 -4.06 5.43 19.23
C LYS A 17 -3.35 4.63 20.32
N SER A 18 -3.83 3.41 20.61
CA SER A 18 -3.22 2.58 21.65
C SER A 18 -1.80 2.17 21.31
N ILE A 19 -1.56 1.80 20.04
CA ILE A 19 -0.23 1.46 19.54
C ILE A 19 0.68 2.69 19.56
N ALA A 20 0.19 3.85 19.10
CA ALA A 20 0.98 5.08 19.13
C ALA A 20 1.40 5.46 20.57
N THR A 21 0.50 5.32 21.54
CA THR A 21 0.83 5.53 22.97
C THR A 21 1.85 4.51 23.46
N MET A 22 1.64 3.22 23.19
CA MET A 22 2.60 2.16 23.55
C MET A 22 4.00 2.43 22.98
N MET A 23 4.11 2.85 21.71
CA MET A 23 5.40 3.14 21.09
C MET A 23 6.12 4.31 21.77
N ILE A 24 5.37 5.34 22.20
CA ILE A 24 5.95 6.47 22.93
C ILE A 24 6.42 6.05 24.33
N ASP A 25 5.61 5.24 25.03
CA ASP A 25 5.83 4.92 26.44
C ASP A 25 6.86 3.78 26.62
N GLU A 26 6.81 2.74 25.78
CA GLU A 26 7.61 1.52 25.91
C GLU A 26 8.80 1.45 24.94
N PHE A 27 8.72 2.10 23.77
CA PHE A 27 9.72 1.99 22.70
C PHE A 27 10.19 3.35 22.15
N PRO A 28 10.62 4.31 22.99
CA PRO A 28 10.89 5.69 22.56
C PRO A 28 12.09 5.82 21.60
N THR A 29 12.96 4.81 21.51
CA THR A 29 14.11 4.79 20.59
C THR A 29 13.73 4.29 19.20
N VAL A 30 12.60 3.60 19.04
CA VAL A 30 12.15 3.04 17.77
C VAL A 30 11.33 4.09 17.03
N ILE A 31 11.69 4.39 15.78
CA ILE A 31 10.93 5.34 14.98
C ILE A 31 9.59 4.70 14.60
N HIS A 32 8.50 5.25 15.11
CA HIS A 32 7.15 4.78 14.78
C HIS A 32 6.62 5.45 13.52
N TYR A 33 6.35 4.66 12.49
CA TYR A 33 5.72 5.08 11.25
C TYR A 33 4.28 4.56 11.13
N LEU A 34 3.49 5.28 10.34
CA LEU A 34 2.15 4.89 9.92
C LEU A 34 2.19 4.31 8.51
N ASP A 35 1.32 3.35 8.25
CA ASP A 35 1.22 2.75 6.92
C ASP A 35 0.81 3.79 5.85
N SER A 36 1.71 3.95 4.88
CA SER A 36 1.55 4.76 3.68
C SER A 36 0.32 4.41 2.85
N TRP A 37 -0.04 3.13 2.77
CA TRP A 37 -1.18 2.68 1.99
C TRP A 37 -2.47 3.33 2.47
N HIS A 38 -2.72 3.30 3.78
CA HIS A 38 -3.90 3.90 4.38
C HIS A 38 -3.95 5.42 4.18
N PHE A 39 -2.81 6.10 4.27
CA PHE A 39 -2.72 7.53 4.02
C PHE A 39 -3.11 7.87 2.57
N ILE A 40 -2.44 7.25 1.60
CA ILE A 40 -2.62 7.51 0.17
C ILE A 40 -4.02 7.12 -0.29
N ARG A 41 -4.51 5.95 0.14
CA ARG A 41 -5.88 5.50 -0.14
C ARG A 41 -6.91 6.50 0.36
N SER A 42 -6.73 7.05 1.57
CA SER A 42 -7.68 8.02 2.13
C SER A 42 -7.73 9.32 1.33
N LEU A 43 -6.59 9.78 0.80
CA LEU A 43 -6.50 10.94 -0.08
C LEU A 43 -7.20 10.66 -1.41
N ALA A 44 -6.85 9.55 -2.06
CA ALA A 44 -7.40 9.20 -3.35
C ALA A 44 -8.92 9.01 -3.30
N LEU A 45 -9.46 8.35 -2.26
CA LEU A 45 -10.91 8.21 -2.10
C LEU A 45 -11.64 9.56 -1.92
N ASP A 46 -11.06 10.50 -1.19
CA ASP A 46 -11.65 11.83 -1.02
C ASP A 46 -11.60 12.66 -2.31
N LEU A 47 -10.52 12.55 -3.07
CA LEU A 47 -10.41 13.19 -4.38
C LEU A 47 -11.41 12.58 -5.38
N MET A 48 -11.58 11.25 -5.36
CA MET A 48 -12.57 10.57 -6.21
C MET A 48 -14.00 11.05 -5.93
N LYS A 49 -14.33 11.37 -4.67
CA LYS A 49 -15.64 11.96 -4.33
C LYS A 49 -15.82 13.38 -4.85
N ARG A 50 -14.72 14.14 -4.94
CA ARG A 50 -14.74 15.55 -5.36
C ARG A 50 -14.57 15.72 -6.86
N ARG A 51 -14.16 14.67 -7.58
CA ARG A 51 -13.90 14.74 -9.02
C ARG A 51 -15.13 15.19 -9.80
N GLU A 52 -16.34 14.80 -9.40
CA GLU A 52 -17.57 15.19 -10.12
C GLU A 52 -17.97 16.65 -9.88
N GLN A 53 -17.29 17.37 -8.98
CA GLN A 53 -17.55 18.79 -8.77
C GLN A 53 -17.03 19.61 -9.95
N LYS A 54 -17.88 20.48 -10.52
CA LYS A 54 -17.54 21.35 -11.65
C LYS A 54 -16.25 22.16 -11.42
N GLN A 55 -16.10 22.68 -10.20
CA GLN A 55 -14.92 23.44 -9.77
C GLN A 55 -13.60 22.63 -9.71
N PHE A 56 -13.66 21.30 -9.70
CA PHE A 56 -12.47 20.43 -9.71
C PHE A 56 -12.07 20.00 -11.13
N ALA A 57 -12.85 20.35 -12.15
CA ALA A 57 -12.63 19.89 -13.53
C ALA A 57 -11.20 20.16 -14.05
N PRO A 58 -10.58 21.34 -13.85
CA PRO A 58 -9.21 21.60 -14.31
C PRO A 58 -8.15 20.69 -13.65
N MET A 59 -8.41 20.20 -12.44
CA MET A 59 -7.49 19.34 -11.69
C MET A 59 -7.63 17.85 -12.06
N LYS A 60 -8.71 17.46 -12.75
CA LYS A 60 -8.96 16.04 -13.10
C LYS A 60 -7.79 15.39 -13.85
N PRO A 61 -7.20 16.00 -14.89
CA PRO A 61 -6.08 15.40 -15.63
C PRO A 61 -4.84 15.20 -14.75
N TRP A 62 -4.67 16.03 -13.73
CA TRP A 62 -3.54 16.02 -12.81
C TRP A 62 -3.66 14.98 -11.69
N PHE A 63 -4.79 14.28 -11.56
CA PHE A 63 -5.04 13.36 -10.45
C PHE A 63 -3.96 12.26 -10.36
N ARG A 64 -3.71 11.54 -11.46
CA ARG A 64 -2.73 10.45 -11.47
C ARG A 64 -1.35 10.96 -11.08
N SER A 65 -0.97 12.11 -11.65
CA SER A 65 0.28 12.80 -11.33
C SER A 65 0.34 13.21 -9.85
N PHE A 66 -0.76 13.69 -9.27
CA PHE A 66 -0.81 14.03 -7.86
C PHE A 66 -0.57 12.82 -6.96
N ILE A 67 -1.24 11.69 -7.20
CA ILE A 67 -1.03 10.49 -6.38
C ILE A 67 0.40 9.96 -6.55
N ASN A 68 0.93 9.92 -7.77
CA ASN A 68 2.33 9.58 -8.02
C ASN A 68 3.28 10.51 -7.28
N HIS A 69 2.98 11.81 -7.27
CA HIS A 69 3.75 12.81 -6.55
C HIS A 69 3.70 12.61 -5.03
N VAL A 70 2.58 12.16 -4.47
CA VAL A 70 2.47 11.79 -3.06
C VAL A 70 3.37 10.58 -2.75
N TYR A 71 3.32 9.52 -3.58
CA TYR A 71 4.22 8.37 -3.43
C TYR A 71 5.68 8.80 -3.48
N TRP A 72 6.05 9.58 -4.49
CA TRP A 72 7.41 10.10 -4.65
C TRP A 72 7.82 10.99 -3.48
N SER A 73 6.94 11.86 -2.99
CA SER A 73 7.22 12.74 -1.84
C SER A 73 7.51 11.93 -0.59
N ILE A 74 6.80 10.83 -0.36
CA ILE A 74 7.05 9.94 0.78
C ILE A 74 8.35 9.15 0.58
N GLN A 75 8.55 8.55 -0.60
CA GLN A 75 9.69 7.67 -0.88
C GLN A 75 11.03 8.39 -0.97
N SER A 76 11.05 9.57 -1.58
CA SER A 76 12.27 10.33 -1.85
C SER A 76 12.67 11.27 -0.70
N SER A 77 11.94 11.21 0.42
CA SER A 77 12.23 12.04 1.58
C SER A 77 12.97 11.23 2.63
N GLY A 78 14.06 11.79 3.15
CA GLY A 78 14.76 11.22 4.32
C GLY A 78 14.03 11.50 5.63
N ASP A 79 13.16 12.51 5.67
CA ASP A 79 12.43 12.94 6.86
C ASP A 79 11.02 13.44 6.52
N GLY A 80 10.19 13.55 7.54
CA GLY A 80 8.78 13.94 7.39
C GLY A 80 8.55 15.38 6.94
N ASP A 81 9.41 16.33 7.34
CA ASP A 81 9.28 17.73 6.93
C ASP A 81 9.62 17.90 5.45
N THR A 82 10.66 17.21 4.97
CA THR A 82 10.97 17.14 3.53
C THR A 82 9.79 16.53 2.75
N ALA A 83 9.16 15.46 3.25
CA ALA A 83 8.00 14.85 2.61
C ALA A 83 6.81 15.82 2.50
N LYS A 84 6.60 16.64 3.53
CA LYS A 84 5.58 17.69 3.54
C LYS A 84 5.88 18.78 2.51
N GLU A 85 7.12 19.28 2.45
CA GLU A 85 7.48 20.30 1.46
C GLU A 85 7.40 19.74 0.03
N LYS A 86 7.93 18.55 -0.23
CA LYS A 86 7.81 17.88 -1.52
C LYS A 86 6.35 17.70 -1.94
N LEU A 87 5.47 17.27 -1.03
CA LEU A 87 4.03 17.16 -1.33
C LEU A 87 3.44 18.51 -1.77
N LEU A 88 3.77 19.59 -1.06
CA LEU A 88 3.23 20.92 -1.34
C LEU A 88 3.85 21.55 -2.60
N SER A 89 5.04 21.13 -3.01
CA SER A 89 5.66 21.60 -4.26
C SER A 89 4.86 21.19 -5.50
N PHE A 90 3.96 20.20 -5.38
CA PHE A 90 3.04 19.82 -6.46
C PHE A 90 2.26 21.01 -7.02
N PHE A 91 1.82 21.93 -6.16
CA PHE A 91 1.07 23.12 -6.59
C PHE A 91 1.92 24.06 -7.44
N LEU A 92 3.24 24.07 -7.27
CA LEU A 92 4.16 24.84 -8.11
C LEU A 92 4.35 24.12 -9.45
N HIS A 93 4.56 22.80 -9.42
CA HIS A 93 4.76 21.98 -10.61
C HIS A 93 3.58 22.06 -11.58
N ILE A 94 2.34 21.98 -11.10
CA ILE A 94 1.15 22.09 -11.96
C ILE A 94 0.92 23.49 -12.51
N THR A 95 1.66 24.49 -12.04
CA THR A 95 1.66 25.88 -12.54
C THR A 95 2.93 26.23 -13.32
N ASP A 96 3.71 25.21 -13.70
CA ASP A 96 4.99 25.33 -14.42
C ASP A 96 6.09 26.11 -13.66
N ILE A 97 6.01 26.10 -12.32
CA ILE A 97 7.04 26.69 -11.45
C ILE A 97 7.92 25.56 -10.93
N HIS A 98 9.16 25.52 -11.41
CA HIS A 98 10.13 24.44 -11.14
C HIS A 98 11.33 24.88 -10.29
N GLU A 99 11.49 26.18 -10.05
CA GLU A 99 12.59 26.77 -9.29
C GLU A 99 12.11 27.97 -8.46
N GLY A 100 12.92 28.40 -7.49
CA GLY A 100 12.64 29.59 -6.67
C GLY A 100 11.49 29.38 -5.69
N PHE A 101 11.35 28.17 -5.15
CA PHE A 101 10.25 27.81 -4.25
C PHE A 101 10.23 28.66 -2.98
N GLU A 102 11.37 29.18 -2.55
CA GLU A 102 11.49 30.14 -1.44
C GLU A 102 10.70 31.44 -1.64
N ASN A 103 10.41 31.81 -2.89
CA ASN A 103 9.66 33.02 -3.23
C ASN A 103 8.13 32.81 -3.17
N CYS A 104 7.69 31.60 -2.81
CA CYS A 104 6.29 31.28 -2.68
C CYS A 104 5.63 32.05 -1.52
N GLU A 105 4.54 32.77 -1.81
CA GLU A 105 3.85 33.61 -0.83
C GLU A 105 2.96 32.82 0.14
N TRP A 106 2.36 31.72 -0.32
CA TRP A 106 1.36 30.96 0.44
C TRP A 106 1.96 29.86 1.32
N PHE A 107 3.19 29.42 1.04
CA PHE A 107 3.91 28.45 1.86
C PHE A 107 5.41 28.70 1.84
N LYS A 108 6.04 28.65 3.01
CA LYS A 108 7.47 28.89 3.17
C LYS A 108 8.25 27.59 3.00
N PHE A 109 8.72 27.32 1.80
CA PHE A 109 9.66 26.24 1.52
C PHE A 109 11.04 26.59 2.10
N ARG A 110 11.59 25.70 2.93
CA ARG A 110 12.89 25.88 3.59
C ARG A 110 13.91 24.81 3.20
N LEU A 111 13.43 23.61 2.92
CA LEU A 111 14.24 22.42 2.66
C LEU A 111 14.44 22.21 1.16
N ILE A 112 13.42 22.50 0.34
CA ILE A 112 13.48 22.41 -1.12
C ILE A 112 13.42 23.80 -1.78
N LYS A 113 14.17 23.97 -2.86
CA LYS A 113 14.25 25.25 -3.63
C LYS A 113 13.86 25.11 -5.09
N SER A 114 13.95 23.89 -5.62
CA SER A 114 13.66 23.57 -7.01
C SER A 114 13.22 22.11 -7.13
N CYS A 115 12.70 21.74 -8.29
CA CYS A 115 12.39 20.36 -8.64
C CYS A 115 13.67 19.50 -8.72
N GLU A 116 13.53 18.20 -8.43
CA GLU A 116 14.63 17.22 -8.51
C GLU A 116 14.68 16.47 -9.87
N HIS A 117 13.76 16.76 -10.78
CA HIS A 117 13.64 16.08 -12.06
C HIS A 117 14.38 16.81 -13.20
N SER A 118 14.93 16.05 -14.15
CA SER A 118 15.72 16.59 -15.26
C SER A 118 14.87 17.33 -16.29
N GLU A 119 15.50 18.17 -17.12
CA GLU A 119 14.81 18.93 -18.18
C GLU A 119 14.07 18.02 -19.18
N SER A 120 14.62 16.84 -19.46
CA SER A 120 13.99 15.81 -20.28
C SER A 120 12.70 15.26 -19.67
N GLN A 121 12.58 15.26 -18.34
CA GLN A 121 11.37 14.86 -17.62
C GLN A 121 10.32 15.98 -17.61
N LYS A 122 10.75 17.25 -17.62
CA LYS A 122 9.86 18.43 -17.77
C LYS A 122 9.16 18.46 -19.14
N GLN A 123 9.82 17.93 -20.17
CA GLN A 123 9.34 17.95 -21.56
C GLN A 123 8.57 16.70 -21.98
N LEU A 124 8.20 15.83 -21.03
CA LEU A 124 7.40 14.64 -21.32
C LEU A 124 6.11 15.05 -22.04
N LYS A 125 5.92 14.59 -23.28
CA LYS A 125 4.82 15.00 -24.17
C LYS A 125 3.40 14.69 -23.65
N ASN A 126 3.28 13.96 -22.54
CA ASN A 126 2.03 13.42 -22.03
C ASN A 126 1.60 14.05 -20.68
N HIS A 127 2.12 15.22 -20.31
CA HIS A 127 1.61 15.95 -19.15
C HIS A 127 0.37 16.77 -19.56
N PRO A 128 -0.62 16.96 -18.66
CA PRO A 128 -1.73 17.86 -18.92
C PRO A 128 -1.29 19.32 -19.03
N ASP A 129 -2.14 20.17 -19.59
CA ASP A 129 -1.89 21.61 -19.61
C ASP A 129 -1.74 22.17 -18.18
N TYR A 130 -0.76 23.06 -18.02
CA TYR A 130 -0.50 23.73 -16.76
C TYR A 130 -1.66 24.65 -16.35
N LEU A 131 -1.89 24.71 -15.04
CA LEU A 131 -2.87 25.60 -14.44
C LEU A 131 -2.32 27.03 -14.35
N ASN A 132 -3.17 27.98 -14.70
CA ASN A 132 -2.86 29.41 -14.68
C ASN A 132 -3.39 30.06 -13.37
N LEU A 133 -2.48 30.67 -12.60
CA LEU A 133 -2.82 31.38 -11.35
C LEU A 133 -3.70 32.63 -11.55
N ASN A 134 -3.80 33.17 -12.76
CA ASN A 134 -4.67 34.30 -13.07
C ASN A 134 -6.11 33.88 -13.39
N ASP A 135 -6.34 32.59 -13.63
CA ASP A 135 -7.65 32.03 -13.93
C ASP A 135 -8.37 31.59 -12.64
N GLU A 136 -9.56 32.13 -12.43
CA GLU A 136 -10.38 31.85 -11.26
C GLU A 136 -10.81 30.37 -11.16
N ALA A 137 -11.06 29.70 -12.30
CA ALA A 137 -11.45 28.29 -12.31
C ALA A 137 -10.28 27.40 -11.87
N HIS A 138 -9.07 27.70 -12.36
CA HIS A 138 -7.84 27.01 -11.96
C HIS A 138 -7.54 27.22 -10.48
N LEU A 139 -7.59 28.47 -9.99
CA LEU A 139 -7.43 28.77 -8.57
C LEU A 139 -8.44 28.02 -7.69
N LYS A 140 -9.72 27.99 -8.07
CA LYS A 140 -10.76 27.24 -7.35
C LYS A 140 -10.43 25.74 -7.28
N SER A 141 -9.99 25.15 -8.39
CA SER A 141 -9.60 23.74 -8.45
C SER A 141 -8.42 23.41 -7.52
N MET A 142 -7.40 24.29 -7.46
CA MET A 142 -6.25 24.15 -6.58
C MET A 142 -6.64 24.29 -5.11
N ASN A 143 -7.51 25.26 -4.80
CA ASN A 143 -8.05 25.44 -3.44
C ASN A 143 -8.83 24.19 -2.97
N VAL A 144 -9.57 23.52 -3.86
CA VAL A 144 -10.26 22.27 -3.52
C VAL A 144 -9.27 21.15 -3.19
N LEU A 145 -8.19 21.00 -3.97
CA LEU A 145 -7.12 20.04 -3.66
C LEU A 145 -6.44 20.37 -2.32
N MET A 146 -6.14 21.66 -2.09
CA MET A 146 -5.56 22.12 -0.83
C MET A 146 -6.48 21.81 0.36
N ALA A 147 -7.79 22.01 0.23
CA ALA A 147 -8.76 21.67 1.27
C ALA A 147 -8.79 20.16 1.56
N VAL A 148 -8.56 19.29 0.56
CA VAL A 148 -8.43 17.84 0.76
C VAL A 148 -7.18 17.49 1.58
N LEU A 149 -6.07 18.21 1.35
CA LEU A 149 -4.82 18.05 2.08
C LEU A 149 -4.91 18.62 3.51
N GLN A 150 -5.61 19.72 3.72
CA GLN A 150 -5.79 20.33 5.04
C GLN A 150 -6.76 19.53 5.92
N LYS A 151 -7.70 18.77 5.33
CA LYS A 151 -8.67 17.96 6.05
C LYS A 151 -7.98 17.01 7.04
N GLY A 152 -8.30 17.15 8.32
CA GLY A 152 -7.82 16.23 9.37
C GLY A 152 -6.29 16.21 9.52
N ASN A 153 -5.64 17.34 9.28
CA ASN A 153 -4.18 17.51 9.40
C ASN A 153 -3.37 16.56 8.52
N ARG A 154 -3.86 16.16 7.33
CA ARG A 154 -3.12 15.23 6.46
C ARG A 154 -1.76 15.76 6.02
N ILE A 155 -1.63 17.08 5.84
CA ILE A 155 -0.35 17.74 5.56
C ILE A 155 0.69 17.44 6.65
N ASP A 156 0.30 17.38 7.92
CA ASP A 156 1.24 17.03 9.00
C ASP A 156 1.30 15.51 9.22
N ALA A 157 0.23 14.78 8.90
CA ALA A 157 0.23 13.33 9.01
C ALA A 157 1.24 12.66 8.05
N ILE A 158 1.53 13.26 6.89
CA ILE A 158 2.55 12.72 5.96
C ILE A 158 3.93 12.60 6.63
N LYS A 159 4.21 13.42 7.64
CA LYS A 159 5.51 13.41 8.34
C LYS A 159 5.78 12.10 9.07
N GLN A 160 4.73 11.38 9.44
CA GLN A 160 4.80 10.11 10.15
C GLN A 160 4.54 8.92 9.22
N VAL A 161 4.38 9.14 7.91
CA VAL A 161 4.12 8.05 6.97
C VAL A 161 5.41 7.31 6.64
N SER A 162 5.34 5.97 6.64
CA SER A 162 6.47 5.09 6.33
C SER A 162 6.96 5.29 4.88
N PRO A 163 8.27 5.52 4.66
CA PRO A 163 8.84 5.64 3.32
C PRO A 163 9.08 4.29 2.62
N TYR A 164 8.93 3.16 3.35
CA TYR A 164 9.36 1.85 2.86
C TYR A 164 8.31 1.07 2.06
N PHE A 165 7.03 1.48 2.11
CA PHE A 165 5.90 0.81 1.41
C PHE A 165 5.85 -0.72 1.62
N ALA A 166 6.30 -1.21 2.78
CA ALA A 166 6.66 -2.61 2.98
C ALA A 166 5.53 -3.53 3.48
N THR A 167 4.32 -3.02 3.72
CA THR A 167 3.23 -3.80 4.33
C THR A 167 2.66 -4.89 3.42
N SER A 168 2.89 -4.81 2.10
CA SER A 168 2.46 -5.83 1.13
C SER A 168 3.06 -7.22 1.38
N SER A 169 4.29 -7.28 1.91
CA SER A 169 4.97 -8.54 2.27
C SER A 169 4.28 -9.24 3.45
N VAL A 170 3.86 -8.46 4.46
CA VAL A 170 3.12 -8.93 5.63
C VAL A 170 1.75 -9.45 5.22
N GLU A 171 1.04 -8.74 4.33
CA GLU A 171 -0.23 -9.24 3.81
C GLU A 171 -0.07 -10.54 3.02
N SER A 172 1.00 -10.65 2.22
CA SER A 172 1.32 -11.87 1.47
C SER A 172 1.63 -13.04 2.40
N PHE A 173 2.38 -12.80 3.48
CA PHE A 173 2.61 -13.79 4.53
C PHE A 173 1.31 -14.19 5.22
N ASN A 174 0.46 -13.24 5.62
CA ASN A 174 -0.81 -13.52 6.29
C ASN A 174 -1.75 -14.36 5.40
N SER A 175 -1.80 -14.04 4.10
CA SER A 175 -2.51 -14.84 3.10
C SER A 175 -1.96 -16.26 3.04
N ARG A 176 -0.62 -16.41 3.06
CA ARG A 176 0.03 -17.73 3.08
C ARG A 176 -0.22 -18.49 4.37
N ALA A 177 -0.15 -17.83 5.52
CA ALA A 177 -0.40 -18.42 6.84
C ALA A 177 -1.82 -18.97 6.97
N ALA A 178 -2.80 -18.34 6.31
CA ALA A 178 -4.18 -18.83 6.27
C ALA A 178 -4.33 -20.20 5.60
N HIS A 179 -3.38 -20.64 4.76
CA HIS A 179 -3.36 -22.00 4.22
C HIS A 179 -2.97 -23.05 5.28
N TYR A 180 -2.17 -22.68 6.27
CA TYR A 180 -1.74 -23.58 7.34
C TYR A 180 -2.69 -23.56 8.53
N ALA A 181 -3.21 -22.37 8.87
CA ALA A 181 -4.13 -22.13 9.96
C ALA A 181 -5.31 -21.30 9.46
N SER A 182 -6.32 -21.97 8.90
CA SER A 182 -7.50 -21.33 8.36
C SER A 182 -8.37 -20.74 9.46
N LYS A 183 -8.88 -19.52 9.26
CA LYS A 183 -9.82 -18.87 10.20
C LYS A 183 -11.16 -19.61 10.35
N LYS A 184 -11.43 -20.61 9.51
CA LYS A 184 -12.68 -21.40 9.50
C LYS A 184 -12.68 -22.53 10.53
N VAL A 185 -11.53 -22.89 11.07
CA VAL A 185 -11.37 -24.07 11.94
C VAL A 185 -10.76 -23.63 13.27
N TYR A 186 -11.24 -24.23 14.36
CA TYR A 186 -10.63 -24.06 15.67
C TYR A 186 -9.39 -24.95 15.80
N TYR A 187 -8.31 -24.41 16.37
CA TYR A 187 -7.08 -25.14 16.63
C TYR A 187 -6.77 -25.10 18.13
N SER A 188 -6.23 -26.18 18.68
CA SER A 188 -5.60 -26.14 20.00
C SER A 188 -4.42 -25.16 19.97
N LEU A 189 -3.99 -24.68 21.15
CA LEU A 189 -2.87 -23.75 21.25
C LEU A 189 -1.61 -24.30 20.58
N ASP A 190 -1.27 -25.56 20.86
CA ASP A 190 -0.08 -26.21 20.29
C ASP A 190 -0.26 -26.52 18.80
N GLY A 191 -1.47 -26.92 18.38
CA GLY A 191 -1.78 -27.10 16.97
C GLY A 191 -1.64 -25.80 16.16
N PHE A 192 -2.08 -24.67 16.72
CA PHE A 192 -1.90 -23.36 16.10
C PHE A 192 -0.42 -22.97 16.03
N LYS A 193 0.33 -23.11 17.13
CA LYS A 193 1.77 -22.84 17.17
C LYS A 193 2.54 -23.62 16.10
N ASN A 194 2.32 -24.93 16.01
CA ASN A 194 2.99 -25.78 15.03
C ASN A 194 2.68 -25.33 13.59
N ARG A 195 1.41 -25.03 13.29
CA ARG A 195 1.00 -24.53 11.97
C ARG A 195 1.60 -23.17 11.64
N THR A 196 1.68 -22.28 12.62
CA THR A 196 2.35 -20.98 12.45
C THR A 196 3.84 -21.16 12.17
N GLN A 197 4.53 -22.04 12.89
CA GLN A 197 5.96 -22.34 12.64
C GLN A 197 6.19 -22.91 11.24
N ILE A 198 5.35 -23.85 10.79
CA ILE A 198 5.42 -24.39 9.42
C ILE A 198 5.15 -23.29 8.38
N ALA A 199 4.19 -22.39 8.63
CA ALA A 199 3.93 -21.25 7.75
C ALA A 199 5.13 -20.31 7.63
N ILE A 200 5.84 -20.07 8.75
CA ILE A 200 7.06 -19.25 8.79
C ILE A 200 8.18 -19.92 7.99
N LEU A 201 8.45 -21.21 8.24
CA LEU A 201 9.45 -21.97 7.49
C LEU A 201 9.18 -21.91 5.98
N ASP A 202 7.93 -22.12 5.60
CA ASP A 202 7.49 -22.11 4.21
C ASP A 202 7.59 -20.72 3.54
N TRP A 203 7.37 -19.65 4.29
CA TRP A 203 7.54 -18.29 3.80
C TRP A 203 9.03 -17.97 3.63
N ASN A 204 9.81 -18.22 4.68
CA ASN A 204 11.24 -17.92 4.71
C ASN A 204 12.01 -18.72 3.66
N SER A 205 11.67 -20.00 3.45
CA SER A 205 12.31 -20.81 2.40
C SER A 205 12.10 -20.17 1.02
N LYS A 206 10.89 -19.71 0.70
CA LYS A 206 10.62 -19.03 -0.58
C LYS A 206 11.35 -17.69 -0.69
N GLN A 207 11.43 -16.92 0.39
CA GLN A 207 12.17 -15.66 0.37
C GLN A 207 13.66 -15.90 0.13
N LEU A 208 14.23 -16.91 0.79
CA LEU A 208 15.62 -17.33 0.59
C LEU A 208 15.87 -17.83 -0.85
N ASP A 209 14.97 -18.65 -1.40
CA ASP A 209 15.08 -19.10 -2.79
C ASP A 209 15.04 -17.93 -3.79
N GLU A 210 14.26 -16.88 -3.50
CA GLU A 210 14.23 -15.65 -4.31
C GLU A 210 15.54 -14.87 -4.19
N MET A 211 16.04 -14.70 -2.97
CA MET A 211 17.31 -14.02 -2.72
C MET A 211 18.50 -14.74 -3.35
N ASN A 212 18.48 -16.07 -3.35
CA ASN A 212 19.50 -16.92 -3.96
C ASN A 212 19.33 -17.05 -5.49
N GLY A 213 18.30 -16.43 -6.08
CA GLY A 213 18.06 -16.45 -7.51
C GLY A 213 17.52 -17.78 -8.05
N THR A 214 17.17 -18.73 -7.19
CA THR A 214 16.55 -20.01 -7.57
C THR A 214 15.08 -19.84 -7.94
N ARG A 215 14.39 -18.89 -7.29
CA ARG A 215 12.97 -18.60 -7.51
C ARG A 215 12.74 -17.46 -8.50
N VAL A 216 12.87 -17.76 -9.79
CA VAL A 216 12.71 -16.78 -10.89
C VAL A 216 11.29 -16.70 -11.43
N VAL A 217 10.93 -15.56 -12.00
CA VAL A 217 9.64 -15.34 -12.68
C VAL A 217 9.68 -16.03 -14.05
N ILE A 218 8.81 -17.03 -14.25
CA ILE A 218 8.71 -17.80 -15.51
C ILE A 218 7.66 -17.20 -16.46
N GLY A 219 6.68 -16.47 -15.93
CA GLY A 219 5.65 -15.86 -16.76
C GLY A 219 4.64 -15.05 -15.95
N GLU A 220 3.55 -14.68 -16.60
CA GLU A 220 2.47 -13.89 -16.00
C GLU A 220 1.13 -14.57 -16.22
N LYS A 221 0.34 -14.70 -15.15
CA LYS A 221 -1.04 -15.20 -15.20
C LYS A 221 -2.00 -14.03 -15.11
N ARG A 222 -2.90 -13.93 -16.08
CA ARG A 222 -3.98 -12.96 -16.07
C ARG A 222 -5.10 -13.44 -15.13
N PHE A 223 -5.59 -12.54 -14.27
CA PHE A 223 -6.73 -12.78 -13.38
C PHE A 223 -7.73 -11.64 -13.49
N PHE A 224 -9.01 -11.97 -13.60
CA PHE A 224 -10.08 -10.98 -13.66
C PHE A 224 -10.64 -10.70 -12.27
N ASN A 225 -10.53 -9.45 -11.84
CA ASN A 225 -11.13 -9.00 -10.60
C ASN A 225 -12.61 -8.65 -10.83
N LYS A 226 -13.51 -9.45 -10.23
CA LYS A 226 -14.96 -9.30 -10.37
C LYS A 226 -15.49 -7.96 -9.82
N SER A 227 -14.82 -7.38 -8.82
CA SER A 227 -15.20 -6.14 -8.15
C SER A 227 -14.83 -4.92 -8.99
N THR A 228 -13.61 -4.90 -9.54
CA THR A 228 -13.12 -3.78 -10.35
C THR A 228 -13.44 -3.91 -11.84
N LYS A 229 -13.94 -5.07 -12.27
CA LYS A 229 -14.22 -5.40 -13.68
C LYS A 229 -12.99 -5.27 -14.58
N GLN A 230 -11.80 -5.53 -14.04
CA GLN A 230 -10.55 -5.37 -14.76
C GLN A 230 -9.65 -6.59 -14.61
N TYR A 231 -8.68 -6.67 -15.51
CA TYR A 231 -7.69 -7.71 -15.51
C TYR A 231 -6.42 -7.24 -14.82
N SER A 232 -5.94 -8.03 -13.88
CA SER A 232 -4.63 -7.88 -13.23
C SER A 232 -3.72 -9.02 -13.67
N PHE A 233 -2.41 -8.76 -13.73
CA PHE A 233 -1.40 -9.77 -14.01
C PHE A 233 -0.68 -10.16 -12.72
N ARG A 234 -0.47 -11.45 -12.52
CA ARG A 234 0.33 -11.98 -11.41
C ARG A 234 1.53 -12.73 -11.96
N LYS A 235 2.72 -12.39 -11.45
CA LYS A 235 3.95 -13.10 -11.79
C LYS A 235 3.89 -14.52 -11.28
N ILE A 236 4.09 -15.49 -12.17
CA ILE A 236 4.27 -16.90 -11.84
C ILE A 236 5.77 -17.13 -11.67
N LYS A 237 6.16 -17.69 -10.53
CA LYS A 237 7.55 -18.07 -10.23
C LYS A 237 7.74 -19.58 -10.36
N THR A 238 8.99 -20.02 -10.43
CA THR A 238 9.37 -21.44 -10.34
C THR A 238 8.75 -22.13 -9.12
N GLU A 239 8.61 -23.45 -9.22
CA GLU A 239 8.09 -24.25 -8.14
C GLU A 239 8.96 -24.12 -6.89
N PRO A 240 8.36 -24.05 -5.68
CA PRO A 240 9.13 -24.00 -4.44
C PRO A 240 9.86 -25.32 -4.19
N ASP A 241 11.06 -25.24 -3.64
CA ASP A 241 11.65 -26.40 -3.00
C ASP A 241 10.96 -26.64 -1.64
N PHE A 242 10.48 -27.86 -1.46
CA PHE A 242 9.82 -28.32 -0.25
C PHE A 242 10.59 -29.46 0.43
N SER A 243 11.86 -29.67 0.06
CA SER A 243 12.77 -30.64 0.68
C SER A 243 12.74 -30.59 2.21
N TRP A 244 12.71 -29.38 2.78
CA TRP A 244 12.61 -29.14 4.23
C TRP A 244 11.39 -29.80 4.89
N ARG A 245 10.28 -30.04 4.17
CA ARG A 245 9.11 -30.74 4.72
C ARG A 245 9.42 -32.20 4.98
N ASN A 246 10.10 -32.84 4.03
CA ASN A 246 10.53 -34.23 4.16
C ASN A 246 11.55 -34.36 5.29
N ASP A 247 12.50 -33.43 5.37
CA ASP A 247 13.48 -33.41 6.46
C ASP A 247 12.80 -33.25 7.82
N THR A 248 11.83 -32.34 7.92
CA THR A 248 11.05 -32.14 9.16
C THR A 248 10.27 -33.39 9.54
N ALA A 249 9.60 -34.05 8.59
CA ALA A 249 8.87 -35.30 8.83
C ALA A 249 9.82 -36.42 9.27
N ASN A 250 10.97 -36.56 8.60
CA ASN A 250 11.99 -37.55 8.94
C ASN A 250 12.59 -37.32 10.33
N ILE A 251 12.82 -36.07 10.71
CA ILE A 251 13.25 -35.70 12.08
C ILE A 251 12.17 -36.10 13.09
N GLY A 252 10.89 -35.79 12.82
CA GLY A 252 9.79 -36.18 13.69
C GLY A 252 9.68 -37.69 13.90
N ILE A 253 9.79 -38.47 12.82
CA ILE A 253 9.79 -39.94 12.88
C ILE A 253 11.00 -40.44 13.68
N ARG A 254 12.18 -39.85 13.50
CA ARG A 254 13.38 -40.23 14.25
C ARG A 254 13.21 -39.97 15.74
N LEU A 255 12.77 -38.77 16.12
CA LEU A 255 12.54 -38.42 17.53
C LEU A 255 11.50 -39.34 18.17
N TYR A 256 10.42 -39.66 17.46
CA TYR A 256 9.41 -40.61 17.94
C TYR A 256 9.98 -42.02 18.17
N LYS A 257 10.83 -42.49 17.26
CA LYS A 257 11.51 -43.79 17.40
C LYS A 257 12.49 -43.78 18.56
N ASP A 258 13.26 -42.71 18.72
CA ASP A 258 14.23 -42.56 19.81
C ASP A 258 13.51 -42.49 21.18
N ASP A 259 12.36 -41.80 21.28
CA ASP A 259 11.51 -41.79 22.48
C ASP A 259 10.92 -43.19 22.77
N LYS A 260 10.51 -43.95 21.75
CA LYS A 260 10.04 -45.33 21.93
C LYS A 260 11.14 -46.29 22.36
N VAL A 261 12.40 -46.08 21.93
CA VAL A 261 13.54 -46.88 22.39
C VAL A 261 13.85 -46.63 23.88
N THR A 262 13.42 -45.50 24.45
CA THR A 262 13.53 -45.24 25.90
C THR A 262 12.37 -45.79 26.75
N ASP A 263 11.24 -46.15 26.14
CA ASP A 263 10.01 -46.58 26.82
C ASP A 263 9.63 -48.04 26.49
N ASP A 264 10.63 -48.89 26.23
CA ASP A 264 10.46 -50.33 25.99
C ASP A 264 9.98 -51.07 27.26
N TYR A 265 8.71 -50.89 27.63
CA TYR A 265 7.81 -51.93 28.13
C TYR A 265 6.36 -51.61 27.74
N GLU A 266 5.89 -52.36 26.75
CA GLU A 266 4.50 -52.72 26.41
C GLU A 266 3.99 -52.26 25.04
N THR A 267 3.51 -53.29 24.35
CA THR A 267 3.31 -53.46 22.93
C THR A 267 1.97 -52.87 22.47
N GLY A 268 1.93 -52.33 21.26
CA GLY A 268 0.69 -51.96 20.58
C GLY A 268 0.98 -51.58 19.14
N ASP A 269 0.72 -52.52 18.24
CA ASP A 269 0.85 -52.40 16.79
C ASP A 269 -0.38 -51.64 16.28
N ASP A 270 -0.22 -50.36 15.92
CA ASP A 270 -1.27 -49.55 15.29
C ASP A 270 -0.74 -49.08 13.93
N ASP A 271 -1.13 -49.81 12.88
CA ASP A 271 -0.99 -49.40 11.48
C ASP A 271 -1.86 -48.16 11.23
N ILE A 272 -1.22 -46.99 11.08
CA ILE A 272 -1.88 -45.76 10.64
C ILE A 272 -1.60 -45.59 9.14
N GLU A 273 -2.60 -45.92 8.31
CA GLU A 273 -2.61 -45.57 6.89
C GLU A 273 -2.78 -44.05 6.74
N TYR A 274 -1.81 -43.41 6.09
CA TYR A 274 -1.91 -42.00 5.69
C TYR A 274 -2.68 -41.93 4.38
N GLU A 275 -3.95 -41.55 4.43
CA GLU A 275 -4.70 -41.13 3.25
C GLU A 275 -4.27 -39.71 2.85
N ASP A 276 -3.69 -39.62 1.66
CA ASP A 276 -3.20 -38.41 1.02
C ASP A 276 -4.39 -37.63 0.45
N GLU A 277 -5.07 -36.81 1.27
CA GLU A 277 -6.09 -35.87 0.77
C GLU A 277 -5.41 -34.63 0.16
N GLN A 278 -4.92 -34.79 -1.07
CA GLN A 278 -4.62 -33.67 -1.97
C GLN A 278 -5.80 -33.43 -2.93
N ASP A 279 -6.76 -32.59 -2.55
CA ASP A 279 -7.40 -31.68 -3.52
C ASP A 279 -8.28 -30.63 -2.83
N TYR A 280 -7.78 -29.40 -2.65
CA TYR A 280 -8.64 -28.22 -2.43
C TYR A 280 -7.91 -26.92 -2.85
N ASP A 281 -7.75 -26.74 -4.15
CA ASP A 281 -7.63 -25.41 -4.78
C ASP A 281 -9.05 -25.04 -5.24
N SER A 282 -9.70 -23.95 -4.81
CA SER A 282 -9.74 -22.76 -5.68
C SER A 282 -10.55 -21.56 -5.15
N GLU A 283 -11.05 -21.54 -3.90
CA GLU A 283 -12.09 -20.54 -3.54
C GLU A 283 -11.80 -19.50 -2.44
N VAL A 284 -10.63 -19.49 -1.80
CA VAL A 284 -10.38 -18.52 -0.69
C VAL A 284 -9.66 -17.24 -1.13
N ARG A 285 -9.51 -17.00 -2.45
CA ARG A 285 -8.77 -15.83 -2.96
C ARG A 285 -9.59 -14.55 -3.19
N ALA A 286 -10.87 -14.51 -2.82
CA ALA A 286 -11.78 -13.48 -3.33
C ALA A 286 -12.34 -12.47 -2.30
N SER A 287 -12.06 -12.57 -1.01
CA SER A 287 -12.63 -11.62 -0.03
C SER A 287 -11.56 -10.95 0.81
N GLN A 288 -11.44 -9.63 0.62
CA GLN A 288 -10.73 -8.65 1.47
C GLN A 288 -9.29 -8.27 1.12
N GLN A 289 -8.87 -8.33 -0.14
CA GLN A 289 -7.66 -7.63 -0.58
C GLN A 289 -8.00 -6.63 -1.68
N PHE A 290 -8.42 -5.43 -1.25
CA PHE A 290 -8.47 -4.25 -2.14
C PHE A 290 -7.02 -3.82 -2.42
N ASN A 291 -6.50 -4.30 -3.54
CA ASN A 291 -5.12 -4.15 -3.99
C ASN A 291 -4.80 -2.68 -4.38
N ALA A 292 -3.53 -2.27 -4.28
CA ALA A 292 -2.99 -1.04 -4.90
C ALA A 292 -3.44 -0.86 -6.34
N ASP A 293 -3.49 -1.97 -7.08
CA ASP A 293 -4.00 -2.01 -8.44
C ASP A 293 -5.44 -1.50 -8.53
N GLU A 294 -6.34 -1.79 -7.58
CA GLU A 294 -7.73 -1.29 -7.62
C GLU A 294 -7.83 0.23 -7.50
N LEU A 295 -6.94 0.86 -6.74
CA LEU A 295 -6.88 2.31 -6.68
C LEU A 295 -6.45 2.88 -8.04
N TRP A 296 -5.36 2.36 -8.60
CA TRP A 296 -4.84 2.80 -9.90
C TRP A 296 -5.80 2.51 -11.04
N ASN A 297 -6.46 1.37 -11.02
CA ASN A 297 -7.51 0.96 -11.95
C ASN A 297 -8.69 1.93 -11.97
N ARG A 298 -9.10 2.45 -10.81
CA ARG A 298 -10.12 3.51 -10.71
C ARG A 298 -9.63 4.86 -11.19
N LEU A 299 -8.32 5.09 -11.17
CA LEU A 299 -7.67 6.29 -11.72
C LEU A 299 -7.41 6.17 -13.22
N GLU A 300 -7.22 4.96 -13.75
CA GLU A 300 -7.01 4.68 -15.18
C GLU A 300 -8.29 4.78 -16.00
N LEU A 301 -9.46 4.61 -15.39
CA LEU A 301 -10.75 5.03 -15.97
C LEU A 301 -10.82 6.54 -16.27
N CYS A 302 -9.80 7.32 -15.93
CA CYS A 302 -9.67 8.74 -16.28
C CYS A 302 -8.68 9.00 -17.44
N GLY A 303 -8.09 7.95 -18.05
CA GLY A 303 -7.18 8.07 -19.19
C GLY A 303 -7.87 8.16 -20.56
N ASP A 304 -9.12 7.73 -20.66
CA ASP A 304 -9.90 7.75 -21.91
C ASP A 304 -10.95 8.86 -21.85
N ILE A 305 -10.52 10.09 -22.14
CA ILE A 305 -11.43 11.11 -22.68
C ILE A 305 -11.00 11.32 -24.14
N GLN A 306 -11.44 10.41 -25.01
CA GLN A 306 -11.77 10.80 -26.39
C GLN A 306 -13.27 11.01 -26.41
N GLY A 307 -13.66 12.24 -26.77
CA GLY A 307 -15.02 12.71 -26.68
C GLY A 307 -15.96 11.94 -27.60
N GLU A 308 -17.18 11.79 -27.12
CA GLU A 308 -18.38 11.94 -27.93
C GLU A 308 -19.49 12.41 -27.00
N ASP A 309 -20.11 13.52 -27.39
CA ASP A 309 -21.30 14.07 -26.79
C ASP A 309 -22.41 13.02 -26.81
N ASP A 310 -23.09 12.81 -25.69
CA ASP A 310 -24.54 12.61 -25.76
C ASP A 310 -25.24 13.17 -24.54
N MET A 311 -26.17 14.08 -24.82
CA MET A 311 -27.03 14.76 -23.87
C MET A 311 -28.25 13.88 -23.64
N THR A 312 -28.52 13.44 -22.41
CA THR A 312 -29.90 13.16 -21.98
C THR A 312 -30.11 13.40 -20.48
N GLU A 313 -30.96 14.39 -20.24
CA GLU A 313 -32.04 14.54 -19.24
C GLU A 313 -31.85 14.12 -17.76
N GLU A 314 -31.96 15.17 -16.93
CA GLU A 314 -32.68 15.29 -15.66
C GLU A 314 -32.89 14.04 -14.78
N GLU A 315 -32.26 14.04 -13.60
CA GLU A 315 -32.96 13.66 -12.39
C GLU A 315 -32.61 14.60 -11.22
N GLN A 316 -33.65 15.27 -10.76
CA GLN A 316 -33.68 16.29 -9.74
C GLN A 316 -33.74 15.60 -8.37
N TYR A 317 -32.67 15.66 -7.58
CA TYR A 317 -32.78 15.52 -6.13
C TYR A 317 -31.94 16.60 -5.46
N GLY A 318 -32.65 17.61 -4.94
CA GLY A 318 -32.09 18.62 -4.07
C GLY A 318 -31.90 18.06 -2.66
N GLU A 319 -30.72 18.28 -2.11
CA GLU A 319 -30.58 18.67 -0.71
C GLU A 319 -29.32 19.54 -0.58
N SER A 320 -29.57 20.82 -0.37
CA SER A 320 -28.59 21.88 -0.21
C SER A 320 -27.92 21.79 1.16
N ILE A 321 -26.82 21.05 1.26
CA ILE A 321 -25.90 21.19 2.39
C ILE A 321 -24.95 22.35 2.06
N GLY A 322 -25.33 23.54 2.50
CA GLY A 322 -24.50 24.75 2.43
C GLY A 322 -23.22 24.58 3.24
N ILE A 323 -22.13 24.23 2.57
CA ILE A 323 -20.77 24.34 3.12
C ILE A 323 -20.24 25.70 2.71
N LYS A 324 -20.39 26.70 3.59
CA LYS A 324 -19.58 27.92 3.54
C LYS A 324 -18.16 27.54 3.98
N THR A 325 -17.27 27.33 3.02
CA THR A 325 -15.82 27.34 3.26
C THR A 325 -15.18 28.34 2.31
N GLU A 326 -15.20 29.61 2.71
CA GLU A 326 -14.26 30.62 2.22
C GLU A 326 -12.90 30.33 2.87
N PHE A 327 -12.11 29.48 2.21
CA PHE A 327 -10.67 29.37 2.47
C PHE A 327 -9.96 29.42 1.13
N THR A 328 -9.74 30.65 0.65
CA THR A 328 -8.94 30.94 -0.54
C THR A 328 -7.47 30.99 -0.11
N VAL A 329 -6.73 29.90 -0.31
CA VAL A 329 -5.27 29.87 -0.09
C VAL A 329 -4.54 30.55 -1.25
N PHE A 330 -5.10 30.44 -2.45
CA PHE A 330 -4.63 31.17 -3.62
C PHE A 330 -5.63 32.29 -3.95
N ALA A 331 -5.28 33.53 -3.64
CA ALA A 331 -6.05 34.72 -4.01
C ALA A 331 -5.50 35.31 -5.32
N LYS A 332 -6.37 35.94 -6.12
CA LYS A 332 -5.98 36.69 -7.31
C LYS A 332 -5.10 37.87 -6.87
N LYS A 333 -3.94 38.06 -7.50
CA LYS A 333 -3.13 39.28 -7.32
C LYS A 333 -3.80 40.49 -7.95
#